data_AF-A0A6H9WUR6-F1
#
_entry.id   AF-A0A6H9WUR6-F1
#
_cell.length_a   1.000
_cell.length_b   1.000
_cell.length_c   1.000
_cell.angle_alpha   90.00
_cell.angle_beta   90.00
_cell.angle_gamma   90.00
#
_symmetry.space_group_name_H-M   'P 1'
#
loop_
_entity.id
_entity.type
_entity.pdbx_description
1 polymer ?
#
loop_
_entity_poly.entity_id
_entity_poly.type
_entity_poly.pdbx_seq_one_letter_code
_entity_poly.pdbx_strand_id
1 'polypeptide(L)'
;MALTPEDVVNKRFQQTKFREGYDQDEVDDFLDEIVVELRRLIAENEELRRALDEAPKGAPAPAAAPQVEAPTETPANQAQAPEQTPAAAPATQGMPSQFDDLASIQDDSSTPENEAETSNSLLLLARRLHDEHVADGARRRDELIAEAESKAQQVLAEAELNAKNLASEGQARAAQIVADAERRERETVGRAEEQKQKLEARIEELRIFEREYRNELRAYIEGQLNDLNKQASNIEPQGPVAQQP
;
A
#
# COMPACT_ATOMS: atom_id res chain seq x y z
N MET A 1 -10.50 18.06 17.44
CA MET A 1 -10.17 18.33 16.03
C MET A 1 -9.15 17.28 15.63
N ALA A 2 -9.47 16.41 14.68
CA ALA A 2 -8.51 15.42 14.17
C ALA A 2 -7.65 16.07 13.08
N LEU A 3 -6.43 15.57 12.89
CA LEU A 3 -5.63 15.87 11.70
C LEU A 3 -6.23 15.12 10.51
N THR A 4 -6.39 15.78 9.37
CA THR A 4 -6.67 15.12 8.09
C THR A 4 -5.35 14.72 7.42
N PRO A 5 -5.34 13.73 6.50
CA PRO A 5 -4.16 13.42 5.69
C PRO A 5 -3.62 14.65 4.94
N GLU A 6 -4.51 15.52 4.49
CA GLU A 6 -4.14 16.75 3.77
C GLU A 6 -3.47 17.80 4.69
N ASP A 7 -3.76 17.81 6.00
CA ASP A 7 -3.07 18.66 6.98
C ASP A 7 -1.60 18.22 7.21
N VAL A 8 -1.31 16.94 6.96
CA VAL A 8 0.05 16.36 7.04
C VAL A 8 0.84 16.74 5.79
N VAL A 9 0.31 16.49 4.59
CA VAL A 9 0.95 16.85 3.30
C VAL A 9 1.21 18.36 3.18
N ASN A 10 0.30 19.20 3.69
CA ASN A 10 0.48 20.66 3.66
C ASN A 10 1.36 21.20 4.80
N LYS A 11 1.95 20.34 5.64
CA LYS A 11 2.73 20.76 6.81
C LYS A 11 4.12 21.24 6.41
N ARG A 12 4.42 22.51 6.69
CA ARG A 12 5.77 23.08 6.51
C ARG A 12 6.46 23.31 7.85
N PHE A 13 7.67 22.78 7.97
CA PHE A 13 8.53 22.92 9.15
C PHE A 13 9.52 24.08 8.96
N GLN A 14 10.15 24.54 10.06
CA GLN A 14 11.12 25.65 10.04
C GLN A 14 12.55 25.10 9.99
N GLN A 15 13.32 25.45 8.96
CA GLN A 15 14.71 24.99 8.79
C GLN A 15 15.66 25.56 9.86
N THR A 16 16.17 24.70 10.75
CA THR A 16 17.00 25.09 11.90
C THR A 16 18.50 25.21 11.57
N LYS A 17 18.90 26.26 10.84
CA LYS A 17 20.29 26.46 10.36
C LYS A 17 21.41 26.57 11.41
N PHE A 18 21.08 26.55 12.71
CA PHE A 18 22.02 26.72 13.82
C PHE A 18 21.79 25.72 14.97
N ARG A 19 21.08 24.62 14.72
CA ARG A 19 20.88 23.51 15.67
C ARG A 19 20.87 22.20 14.91
N GLU A 20 21.26 21.13 15.59
CA GLU A 20 20.95 19.77 15.15
C GLU A 20 19.43 19.65 14.94
N GLY A 21 19.06 19.12 13.78
CA GLY A 21 17.69 18.86 13.36
C GLY A 21 17.67 17.57 12.54
N TYR A 22 16.48 17.02 12.33
CA TYR A 22 16.30 15.85 11.48
C TYR A 22 16.65 16.17 10.02
N ASP A 23 17.04 15.15 9.26
CA ASP A 23 17.18 15.32 7.81
C ASP A 23 15.81 15.65 7.19
N GLN A 24 15.79 16.43 6.11
CA GLN A 24 14.51 16.76 5.48
C GLN A 24 13.97 15.55 4.71
N ASP A 25 14.84 14.82 4.02
CA ASP A 25 14.42 13.71 3.17
C ASP A 25 13.87 12.54 4.04
N GLU A 26 14.51 12.26 5.18
CA GLU A 26 14.05 11.26 6.17
C GLU A 26 12.69 11.64 6.82
N VAL A 27 12.45 12.94 7.04
CA VAL A 27 11.17 13.44 7.56
C VAL A 27 10.09 13.39 6.49
N ASP A 28 10.39 13.77 5.25
CA ASP A 28 9.42 13.77 4.15
C ASP A 28 9.01 12.31 3.81
N ASP A 29 9.94 11.35 3.76
CA ASP A 29 9.66 9.90 3.62
C ASP A 29 8.72 9.36 4.73
N PHE A 30 8.99 9.70 5.99
CA PHE A 30 8.18 9.26 7.14
C PHE A 30 6.77 9.88 7.17
N LEU A 31 6.61 11.11 6.65
CA LEU A 31 5.32 11.76 6.54
C LEU A 31 4.43 11.11 5.46
N ASP A 32 5.02 10.61 4.36
CA ASP A 32 4.28 9.85 3.35
C ASP A 32 3.75 8.50 3.91
N GLU A 33 4.53 7.79 4.73
CA GLU A 33 4.06 6.60 5.45
C GLU A 33 2.86 6.93 6.37
N ILE A 34 2.96 8.00 7.17
CA ILE A 34 1.86 8.49 8.02
C ILE A 34 0.62 8.85 7.20
N VAL A 35 0.76 9.44 6.02
CA VAL A 35 -0.38 9.81 5.16
C VAL A 35 -1.10 8.56 4.63
N VAL A 36 -0.36 7.49 4.30
CA VAL A 36 -0.94 6.20 3.90
C VAL A 36 -1.68 5.54 5.07
N GLU A 37 -1.04 5.45 6.25
CA GLU A 37 -1.69 4.88 7.45
C GLU A 37 -2.92 5.67 7.89
N LEU A 38 -2.85 7.00 7.91
CA LEU A 38 -3.97 7.84 8.33
C LEU A 38 -5.16 7.75 7.37
N ARG A 39 -4.93 7.65 6.05
CA ARG A 39 -5.98 7.38 5.06
C ARG A 39 -6.61 6.00 5.29
N ARG A 40 -5.81 4.97 5.54
CA ARG A 40 -6.31 3.62 5.88
C ARG A 40 -7.15 3.64 7.15
N LEU A 41 -6.64 4.21 8.25
CA LEU A 41 -7.33 4.25 9.54
C LEU A 41 -8.63 5.03 9.49
N ILE A 42 -8.73 6.10 8.68
CA ILE A 42 -9.99 6.83 8.46
C ILE A 42 -11.00 5.94 7.70
N ALA A 43 -10.58 5.27 6.63
CA ALA A 43 -11.45 4.36 5.88
C ALA A 43 -11.94 3.19 6.75
N GLU A 44 -11.04 2.56 7.53
CA GLU A 44 -11.36 1.49 8.48
C GLU A 44 -12.30 1.97 9.59
N ASN A 45 -12.14 3.22 10.08
CA ASN A 45 -13.05 3.80 11.07
C ASN A 45 -14.43 4.15 10.48
N GLU A 46 -14.51 4.55 9.21
CA GLU A 46 -15.79 4.72 8.51
C GLU A 46 -16.48 3.37 8.26
N GLU A 47 -15.75 2.35 7.84
CA GLU A 47 -16.28 0.99 7.62
C GLU A 47 -16.80 0.38 8.92
N LEU A 48 -16.04 0.47 10.01
CA LEU A 48 -16.47 0.02 11.34
C LEU A 48 -17.68 0.80 11.87
N ARG A 49 -17.79 2.11 11.58
CA ARG A 49 -18.99 2.90 11.93
C ARG A 49 -20.21 2.45 11.12
N ARG A 50 -20.06 2.29 9.80
CA ARG A 50 -21.13 1.78 8.93
C ARG A 50 -21.59 0.40 9.39
N ALA A 51 -20.67 -0.50 9.74
CA ALA A 51 -21.00 -1.82 10.29
C ALA A 51 -21.73 -1.75 11.65
N LEU A 52 -21.45 -0.76 12.49
CA LEU A 52 -22.16 -0.53 13.77
C LEU A 52 -23.52 0.17 13.60
N ASP A 53 -23.70 0.98 12.56
CA ASP A 53 -24.99 1.59 12.21
C ASP A 53 -25.90 0.61 11.44
N GLU A 54 -25.31 -0.27 10.62
CA GLU A 54 -26.00 -1.30 9.83
C GLU A 54 -26.33 -2.56 10.65
N ALA A 55 -25.56 -2.87 11.70
CA ALA A 55 -25.97 -3.83 12.72
C ALA A 55 -27.11 -3.23 13.57
N PRO A 56 -28.38 -3.62 13.38
CA PRO A 56 -29.50 -2.93 13.99
C PRO A 56 -29.49 -3.14 15.51
N LYS A 57 -29.90 -2.11 16.25
CA LYS A 57 -29.96 -2.06 17.73
C LYS A 57 -30.69 -3.30 18.32
N GLY A 58 -29.92 -4.34 18.61
CA GLY A 58 -30.42 -5.71 18.76
C GLY A 58 -29.91 -6.48 19.98
N ALA A 59 -29.24 -5.82 20.93
CA ALA A 59 -28.87 -6.39 22.22
C ALA A 59 -28.94 -5.33 23.34
N PRO A 60 -29.60 -5.59 24.48
CA PRO A 60 -29.66 -4.66 25.61
C PRO A 60 -28.60 -4.93 26.70
N ALA A 61 -28.33 -3.90 27.51
CA ALA A 61 -27.58 -3.91 28.78
C ALA A 61 -26.04 -4.15 28.67
N PRO A 62 -25.24 -3.80 29.71
CA PRO A 62 -25.59 -3.21 31.01
C PRO A 62 -25.14 -1.74 31.19
N ALA A 63 -25.13 -1.23 32.42
CA ALA A 63 -25.04 0.18 32.76
C ALA A 63 -23.73 0.60 33.48
N ALA A 64 -23.65 1.91 33.80
CA ALA A 64 -22.64 2.63 34.59
C ALA A 64 -21.32 3.03 33.87
N ALA A 65 -20.76 4.23 34.05
CA ALA A 65 -21.26 5.49 34.65
C ALA A 65 -20.37 6.69 34.19
N PRO A 66 -20.29 7.86 34.87
CA PRO A 66 -21.15 9.04 34.62
C PRO A 66 -20.37 10.32 34.29
N GLN A 67 -21.03 11.42 33.85
CA GLN A 67 -20.76 12.80 34.38
C GLN A 67 -21.64 13.97 33.83
N VAL A 68 -21.96 14.88 34.77
CA VAL A 68 -22.45 16.29 34.73
C VAL A 68 -23.75 16.70 34.01
N GLU A 69 -24.49 17.60 34.68
CA GLU A 69 -25.73 18.27 34.27
C GLU A 69 -25.50 19.75 33.89
N ALA A 70 -26.37 20.32 33.02
CA ALA A 70 -26.77 21.74 33.07
C ALA A 70 -28.06 21.98 32.21
N PRO A 71 -29.05 22.82 32.60
CA PRO A 71 -30.38 22.79 31.97
C PRO A 71 -30.96 24.13 31.44
N THR A 72 -31.88 24.05 30.46
CA THR A 72 -33.06 24.94 30.25
C THR A 72 -34.00 24.25 29.25
N GLU A 73 -35.18 23.79 29.67
CA GLU A 73 -36.53 24.42 29.59
C GLU A 73 -37.21 24.41 28.17
N THR A 74 -38.24 23.58 27.91
CA THR A 74 -39.72 23.76 28.10
C THR A 74 -40.42 24.46 26.89
N PRO A 75 -41.70 24.17 26.50
CA PRO A 75 -42.31 22.88 26.15
C PRO A 75 -43.08 22.87 24.78
N ALA A 76 -43.53 21.68 24.39
CA ALA A 76 -44.75 21.33 23.61
C ALA A 76 -45.49 22.34 22.70
N ASN A 77 -45.75 21.92 21.46
CA ASN A 77 -47.10 21.98 20.87
C ASN A 77 -47.34 20.78 19.90
N GLN A 78 -48.59 20.50 19.54
CA GLN A 78 -49.00 19.43 18.62
C GLN A 78 -49.60 19.97 17.30
N ALA A 79 -49.73 19.03 16.35
CA ALA A 79 -50.82 18.91 15.36
C ALA A 79 -50.70 19.54 13.95
N GLN A 80 -51.34 18.81 13.02
CA GLN A 80 -51.88 19.20 11.70
C GLN A 80 -50.93 19.40 10.51
N ALA A 81 -50.99 18.44 9.57
CA ALA A 81 -50.97 18.68 8.13
C ALA A 81 -52.38 19.17 7.67
N PRO A 82 -52.56 19.77 6.48
CA PRO A 82 -52.53 19.01 5.21
C PRO A 82 -51.85 19.71 4.01
N GLU A 83 -51.54 18.91 2.97
CA GLU A 83 -51.57 19.11 1.49
C GLU A 83 -51.31 20.52 0.84
N GLN A 84 -50.82 20.69 -0.41
CA GLN A 84 -51.01 19.93 -1.66
C GLN A 84 -49.80 19.93 -2.65
N THR A 85 -49.84 18.92 -3.53
CA THR A 85 -49.30 18.75 -4.92
C THR A 85 -48.94 20.00 -5.77
N PRO A 86 -48.09 19.91 -6.84
CA PRO A 86 -48.19 18.87 -7.90
C PRO A 86 -46.95 18.40 -8.72
N ALA A 87 -47.14 17.22 -9.35
CA ALA A 87 -46.61 16.71 -10.64
C ALA A 87 -45.07 16.63 -10.88
N ALA A 88 -44.54 15.65 -11.61
CA ALA A 88 -45.12 14.81 -12.69
C ALA A 88 -44.54 13.37 -12.77
N ALA A 89 -45.15 12.53 -13.61
CA ALA A 89 -44.70 11.16 -13.99
C ALA A 89 -44.23 11.12 -15.48
N PRO A 90 -43.61 10.03 -15.98
CA PRO A 90 -44.30 8.78 -16.39
C PRO A 90 -43.63 7.49 -15.80
N ALA A 91 -44.26 6.30 -15.66
CA ALA A 91 -45.01 5.42 -16.59
C ALA A 91 -44.11 4.80 -17.70
N THR A 92 -44.17 3.51 -18.10
CA THR A 92 -45.00 2.30 -17.81
C THR A 92 -44.04 1.07 -17.65
N GLN A 93 -44.35 -0.22 -17.49
CA GLN A 93 -45.54 -1.13 -17.56
C GLN A 93 -45.61 -2.02 -16.27
N GLY A 94 -46.53 -2.97 -16.05
CA GLY A 94 -47.72 -3.42 -16.81
C GLY A 94 -47.76 -4.94 -17.07
N MET A 95 -48.21 -5.74 -16.09
CA MET A 95 -48.65 -7.14 -16.26
C MET A 95 -50.17 -7.24 -16.04
N PRO A 96 -50.93 -8.01 -16.85
CA PRO A 96 -52.38 -8.07 -16.74
C PRO A 96 -52.87 -9.04 -15.66
N SER A 97 -53.46 -8.51 -14.59
CA SER A 97 -54.32 -9.30 -13.68
C SER A 97 -55.64 -9.61 -14.37
N GLN A 98 -55.71 -10.73 -15.11
CA GLN A 98 -56.91 -11.16 -15.82
C GLN A 98 -57.52 -12.40 -15.16
N PHE A 99 -58.09 -12.21 -13.97
CA PHE A 99 -58.85 -13.21 -13.21
C PHE A 99 -60.27 -12.75 -12.80
N ASP A 100 -60.71 -11.59 -13.29
CA ASP A 100 -62.09 -11.11 -13.23
C ASP A 100 -62.74 -11.23 -14.62
N ASP A 101 -63.22 -12.43 -15.00
CA ASP A 101 -64.51 -12.59 -15.71
C ASP A 101 -64.97 -14.08 -15.79
N LEU A 102 -65.56 -14.60 -14.72
CA LEU A 102 -66.35 -15.85 -14.75
C LEU A 102 -67.63 -15.78 -13.90
N ALA A 103 -68.03 -14.58 -13.47
CA ALA A 103 -69.20 -14.36 -12.61
C ALA A 103 -70.51 -14.10 -13.40
N SER A 104 -70.63 -14.62 -14.63
CA SER A 104 -71.79 -14.38 -15.50
C SER A 104 -72.09 -15.50 -16.53
N ILE A 105 -71.83 -16.78 -16.20
CA ILE A 105 -72.43 -17.88 -16.97
C ILE A 105 -73.86 -18.11 -16.47
N GLN A 106 -74.81 -17.98 -17.40
CA GLN A 106 -76.24 -17.98 -17.14
C GLN A 106 -76.80 -19.41 -17.05
N ASP A 107 -77.64 -19.66 -16.05
CA ASP A 107 -78.33 -20.94 -15.82
C ASP A 107 -79.34 -21.27 -16.95
N ASP A 108 -79.01 -22.27 -17.79
CA ASP A 108 -79.96 -22.98 -18.65
C ASP A 108 -79.43 -24.38 -19.03
N SER A 109 -80.33 -25.34 -19.24
CA SER A 109 -80.09 -26.73 -19.69
C SER A 109 -79.23 -27.66 -18.79
N SER A 110 -79.77 -28.03 -17.62
CA SER A 110 -79.13 -28.99 -16.70
C SER A 110 -79.00 -30.41 -17.28
N THR A 111 -77.77 -30.95 -17.37
CA THR A 111 -77.51 -32.40 -17.42
C THR A 111 -76.33 -32.77 -16.49
N PRO A 112 -76.56 -33.49 -15.38
CA PRO A 112 -75.57 -33.60 -14.29
C PRO A 112 -74.36 -34.49 -14.60
N GLU A 113 -74.34 -35.18 -15.75
CA GLU A 113 -73.24 -36.06 -16.15
C GLU A 113 -72.11 -35.26 -16.87
N ASN A 114 -72.44 -34.20 -17.61
CA ASN A 114 -71.46 -33.42 -18.39
C ASN A 114 -70.55 -32.50 -17.55
N GLU A 115 -71.04 -31.98 -16.42
CA GLU A 115 -70.26 -31.08 -15.56
C GLU A 115 -69.11 -31.81 -14.84
N ALA A 116 -69.30 -33.09 -14.50
CA ALA A 116 -68.28 -33.92 -13.88
C ALA A 116 -67.13 -34.24 -14.86
N GLU A 117 -67.46 -34.55 -16.12
CA GLU A 117 -66.47 -34.85 -17.16
C GLU A 117 -65.67 -33.61 -17.58
N THR A 118 -66.33 -32.45 -17.75
CA THR A 118 -65.65 -31.19 -18.08
C THR A 118 -64.74 -30.72 -16.94
N SER A 119 -65.17 -30.86 -15.68
CA SER A 119 -64.34 -30.57 -14.50
C SER A 119 -63.10 -31.46 -14.41
N ASN A 120 -63.24 -32.76 -14.69
CA ASN A 120 -62.13 -33.70 -14.73
C ASN A 120 -61.14 -33.36 -15.87
N SER A 121 -61.67 -33.05 -17.06
CA SER A 121 -60.87 -32.59 -18.20
C SER A 121 -60.07 -31.32 -17.88
N LEU A 122 -60.67 -30.35 -17.17
CA LEU A 122 -60.00 -29.13 -16.73
C LEU A 122 -58.86 -29.42 -15.74
N LEU A 123 -59.07 -30.33 -14.77
CA LEU A 123 -58.02 -30.73 -13.82
C LEU A 123 -56.87 -31.46 -14.50
N LEU A 124 -57.15 -32.31 -15.50
CA LEU A 124 -56.11 -32.97 -16.31
C LEU A 124 -55.31 -31.97 -17.15
N LEU A 125 -55.97 -30.96 -17.73
CA LEU A 125 -55.31 -29.87 -18.46
C LEU A 125 -54.46 -29.00 -17.53
N ALA A 126 -54.99 -28.60 -16.38
CA ALA A 126 -54.28 -27.79 -15.39
C ALA A 126 -53.05 -28.52 -14.84
N ARG A 127 -53.17 -29.82 -14.55
CA ARG A 127 -52.03 -30.66 -14.17
C ARG A 127 -50.98 -30.72 -15.28
N ARG A 128 -51.38 -31.00 -16.52
CA ARG A 128 -50.44 -31.04 -17.67
C ARG A 128 -49.69 -29.73 -17.85
N LEU A 129 -50.40 -28.60 -17.77
CA LEU A 129 -49.82 -27.26 -17.88
C LEU A 129 -48.86 -26.97 -16.73
N HIS A 130 -49.15 -27.44 -15.52
CA HIS A 130 -48.25 -27.35 -14.37
C HIS A 130 -46.99 -28.21 -14.54
N ASP A 131 -47.15 -29.49 -14.90
CA ASP A 131 -46.04 -30.42 -15.14
C ASP A 131 -45.11 -29.88 -16.26
N GLU A 132 -45.68 -29.22 -17.28
CA GLU A 132 -44.94 -28.51 -18.35
C GLU A 132 -44.19 -27.27 -17.83
N HIS A 133 -44.82 -26.40 -17.03
CA HIS A 133 -44.16 -25.24 -16.40
C HIS A 133 -43.04 -25.66 -15.42
N VAL A 134 -43.19 -26.77 -14.71
CA VAL A 134 -42.17 -27.33 -13.82
C VAL A 134 -40.98 -27.86 -14.63
N ALA A 135 -41.22 -28.55 -15.74
CA ALA A 135 -40.15 -29.01 -16.64
C ALA A 135 -39.38 -27.83 -17.27
N ASP A 136 -40.08 -26.79 -17.69
CA ASP A 136 -39.48 -25.56 -18.23
C ASP A 136 -38.74 -24.73 -17.18
N GLY A 137 -39.25 -24.68 -15.94
CA GLY A 137 -38.54 -24.09 -14.81
C GLY A 137 -37.25 -24.82 -14.45
N ALA A 138 -37.26 -26.16 -14.51
CA ALA A 138 -36.07 -26.99 -14.32
C ALA A 138 -35.03 -26.73 -15.42
N ARG A 139 -35.43 -26.71 -16.71
CA ARG A 139 -34.54 -26.38 -17.83
C ARG A 139 -33.85 -25.04 -17.65
N ARG A 140 -34.62 -23.97 -17.42
CA ARG A 140 -34.08 -22.60 -17.24
C ARG A 140 -33.13 -22.50 -16.05
N ARG A 141 -33.42 -23.21 -14.95
CA ARG A 141 -32.51 -23.32 -13.79
C ARG A 141 -31.20 -24.00 -14.20
N ASP A 142 -31.26 -25.13 -14.87
CA ASP A 142 -30.07 -25.93 -15.20
C ASP A 142 -29.21 -25.25 -16.28
N GLU A 143 -29.83 -24.53 -17.23
CA GLU A 143 -29.18 -23.62 -18.17
C GLU A 143 -28.42 -22.49 -17.44
N LEU A 144 -29.08 -21.81 -16.49
CA LEU A 144 -28.46 -20.74 -15.69
C LEU A 144 -27.32 -21.25 -14.79
N ILE A 145 -27.44 -22.46 -14.23
CA ILE A 145 -26.36 -23.11 -13.47
C ILE A 145 -25.17 -23.37 -14.39
N ALA A 146 -25.37 -23.98 -15.57
CA ALA A 146 -24.29 -24.24 -16.52
C ALA A 146 -23.60 -22.95 -17.02
N GLU A 147 -24.35 -21.86 -17.23
CA GLU A 147 -23.79 -20.55 -17.57
C GLU A 147 -22.98 -19.96 -16.41
N ALA A 148 -23.48 -20.04 -15.17
CA ALA A 148 -22.80 -19.56 -13.98
C ALA A 148 -21.52 -20.35 -13.68
N GLU A 149 -21.55 -21.69 -13.82
CA GLU A 149 -20.37 -22.55 -13.68
C GLU A 149 -19.32 -22.25 -14.74
N SER A 150 -19.72 -22.08 -16.01
CA SER A 150 -18.83 -21.70 -17.10
C SER A 150 -18.15 -20.34 -16.85
N LYS A 151 -18.92 -19.34 -16.38
CA LYS A 151 -18.38 -18.01 -16.00
C LYS A 151 -17.44 -18.11 -14.80
N ALA A 152 -17.78 -18.89 -13.78
CA ALA A 152 -16.91 -19.10 -12.61
C ALA A 152 -15.58 -19.77 -13.01
N GLN A 153 -15.63 -20.79 -13.88
CA GLN A 153 -14.43 -21.45 -14.41
C GLN A 153 -13.55 -20.50 -15.23
N GLN A 154 -14.15 -19.61 -16.04
CA GLN A 154 -13.42 -18.59 -16.80
C GLN A 154 -12.72 -17.59 -15.87
N VAL A 155 -13.43 -17.05 -14.86
CA VAL A 155 -12.85 -16.11 -13.89
C VAL A 155 -11.74 -16.76 -13.06
N LEU A 156 -11.89 -18.03 -12.65
CA LEU A 156 -10.85 -18.77 -11.95
C LEU A 156 -9.62 -19.01 -12.83
N ALA A 157 -9.81 -19.39 -14.10
CA ALA A 157 -8.71 -19.59 -15.04
C ALA A 157 -7.95 -18.28 -15.35
N GLU A 158 -8.67 -17.16 -15.49
CA GLU A 158 -8.07 -15.84 -15.65
C GLU A 158 -7.31 -15.39 -14.38
N ALA A 159 -7.92 -15.56 -13.20
CA ALA A 159 -7.27 -15.25 -11.92
C ALA A 159 -6.01 -16.09 -11.69
N GLU A 160 -6.03 -17.38 -12.02
CA GLU A 160 -4.84 -18.25 -12.00
C GLU A 160 -3.75 -17.76 -12.96
N LEU A 161 -4.11 -17.34 -14.17
CA LEU A 161 -3.17 -16.85 -15.17
C LEU A 161 -2.53 -15.53 -14.70
N ASN A 162 -3.34 -14.58 -14.24
CA ASN A 162 -2.89 -13.32 -13.69
C ASN A 162 -2.01 -13.49 -12.44
N ALA A 163 -2.33 -14.44 -11.56
CA ALA A 163 -1.50 -14.78 -10.40
C ALA A 163 -0.14 -15.39 -10.82
N LYS A 164 -0.12 -16.27 -11.84
CA LYS A 164 1.13 -16.85 -12.38
C LYS A 164 2.01 -15.78 -13.04
N ASN A 165 1.40 -14.86 -13.81
CA ASN A 165 2.10 -13.72 -14.39
C ASN A 165 2.72 -12.83 -13.30
N LEU A 166 1.91 -12.38 -12.34
CA LEU A 166 2.36 -11.52 -11.23
C LEU A 166 3.47 -12.18 -10.39
N ALA A 167 3.37 -13.48 -10.13
CA ALA A 167 4.43 -14.23 -9.45
C ALA A 167 5.73 -14.26 -10.29
N SER A 168 5.65 -14.50 -11.60
CA SER A 168 6.81 -14.50 -12.49
C SER A 168 7.46 -13.12 -12.64
N GLU A 169 6.66 -12.05 -12.69
CA GLU A 169 7.14 -10.66 -12.67
C GLU A 169 7.80 -10.31 -11.34
N GLY A 170 7.20 -10.70 -10.21
CA GLY A 170 7.77 -10.51 -8.88
C GLY A 170 9.13 -11.21 -8.74
N GLN A 171 9.23 -12.44 -9.22
CA GLN A 171 10.50 -13.19 -9.26
C GLN A 171 11.53 -12.53 -10.19
N ALA A 172 11.13 -12.05 -11.38
CA ALA A 172 12.03 -11.36 -12.30
C ALA A 172 12.56 -10.03 -11.73
N ARG A 173 11.69 -9.23 -11.11
CA ARG A 173 12.07 -7.97 -10.43
C ARG A 173 12.97 -8.23 -9.23
N ALA A 174 12.68 -9.24 -8.42
CA ALA A 174 13.54 -9.64 -7.30
C ALA A 174 14.93 -10.08 -7.78
N ALA A 175 15.01 -10.89 -8.84
CA ALA A 175 16.28 -11.30 -9.44
C ALA A 175 17.09 -10.12 -10.01
N GLN A 176 16.42 -9.13 -10.62
CA GLN A 176 17.05 -7.89 -11.08
C GLN A 176 17.62 -7.06 -9.92
N ILE A 177 16.85 -6.88 -8.84
CA ILE A 177 17.28 -6.15 -7.64
C ILE A 177 18.51 -6.81 -7.01
N VAL A 178 18.53 -8.14 -6.90
CA VAL A 178 19.71 -8.89 -6.39
C VAL A 178 20.91 -8.72 -7.32
N ALA A 179 20.72 -8.86 -8.65
CA ALA A 179 21.82 -8.72 -9.61
C ALA A 179 22.43 -7.31 -9.62
N ASP A 180 21.63 -6.26 -9.43
CA ASP A 180 22.12 -4.88 -9.34
C ASP A 180 22.70 -4.54 -7.95
N ALA A 181 22.23 -5.19 -6.88
CA ALA A 181 22.88 -5.12 -5.58
C ALA A 181 24.29 -5.76 -5.61
N GLU A 182 24.42 -6.98 -6.14
CA GLU A 182 25.72 -7.63 -6.37
C GLU A 182 26.64 -6.80 -7.26
N ARG A 183 26.11 -6.15 -8.30
CA ARG A 183 26.87 -5.28 -9.19
C ARG A 183 27.46 -4.09 -8.43
N ARG A 184 26.64 -3.43 -7.60
CA ARG A 184 27.05 -2.30 -6.74
C ARG A 184 28.05 -2.71 -5.68
N GLU A 185 27.89 -3.88 -5.06
CA GLU A 185 28.84 -4.44 -4.10
C GLU A 185 30.21 -4.68 -4.75
N ARG A 186 30.25 -5.32 -5.93
CA ARG A 186 31.50 -5.55 -6.67
C ARG A 186 32.18 -4.23 -7.08
N GLU A 187 31.40 -3.20 -7.43
CA GLU A 187 31.93 -1.87 -7.73
C GLU A 187 32.50 -1.16 -6.49
N THR A 188 31.79 -1.17 -5.35
CA THR A 188 32.27 -0.51 -4.12
C THR A 188 33.47 -1.23 -3.51
N VAL A 189 33.48 -2.57 -3.52
CA VAL A 189 34.64 -3.39 -3.10
C VAL A 189 35.83 -3.13 -4.02
N GLY A 190 35.66 -3.21 -5.34
CA GLY A 190 36.74 -2.94 -6.31
C GLY A 190 37.32 -1.54 -6.17
N ARG A 191 36.47 -0.53 -5.95
CA ARG A 191 36.88 0.85 -5.67
C ARG A 191 37.65 0.99 -4.35
N ALA A 192 37.25 0.27 -3.30
CA ALA A 192 37.95 0.25 -2.02
C ALA A 192 39.30 -0.46 -2.13
N GLU A 193 39.39 -1.56 -2.89
CA GLU A 193 40.65 -2.25 -3.19
C GLU A 193 41.61 -1.37 -4.00
N GLU A 194 41.12 -0.67 -5.02
CA GLU A 194 41.90 0.34 -5.76
C GLU A 194 42.44 1.44 -4.83
N GLN A 195 41.61 1.98 -3.94
CA GLN A 195 42.03 3.01 -2.98
C GLN A 195 43.07 2.47 -1.99
N LYS A 196 42.87 1.26 -1.48
CA LYS A 196 43.83 0.55 -0.63
C LYS A 196 45.18 0.40 -1.35
N GLN A 197 45.20 -0.14 -2.57
CA GLN A 197 46.43 -0.33 -3.34
C GLN A 197 47.16 1.00 -3.61
N LYS A 198 46.43 2.08 -3.92
CA LYS A 198 47.01 3.42 -4.12
C LYS A 198 47.61 3.98 -2.83
N LEU A 199 46.99 3.74 -1.67
CA LEU A 199 47.52 4.13 -0.37
C LEU A 199 48.74 3.27 0.03
N GLU A 200 48.71 1.96 -0.19
CA GLU A 200 49.83 1.04 0.09
C GLU A 200 51.05 1.39 -0.77
N ALA A 201 50.87 1.66 -2.06
CA ALA A 201 51.93 2.16 -2.93
C ALA A 201 52.51 3.50 -2.43
N ARG A 202 51.65 4.47 -2.07
CA ARG A 202 52.10 5.77 -1.55
C ARG A 202 52.82 5.67 -0.20
N ILE A 203 52.46 4.70 0.64
CA ILE A 203 53.18 4.42 1.90
C ILE A 203 54.59 3.89 1.60
N GLU A 204 54.78 3.03 0.60
CA GLU A 204 56.11 2.53 0.25
C GLU A 204 56.97 3.60 -0.46
N GLU A 205 56.39 4.43 -1.33
CA GLU A 205 57.05 5.64 -1.86
C GLU A 205 57.59 6.53 -0.73
N LEU A 206 56.77 6.79 0.30
CA LEU A 206 57.16 7.62 1.44
C LEU A 206 58.24 6.96 2.32
N ARG A 207 58.25 5.62 2.46
CA ARG A 207 59.32 4.87 3.16
C ARG A 207 60.65 4.89 2.41
N ILE A 208 60.61 4.84 1.08
CA ILE A 208 61.80 4.97 0.23
C ILE A 208 62.34 6.40 0.36
N PHE A 209 61.47 7.41 0.18
CA PHE A 209 61.82 8.82 0.34
C PHE A 209 62.40 9.14 1.73
N GLU A 210 61.81 8.62 2.82
CA GLU A 210 62.34 8.81 4.18
C GLU A 210 63.76 8.22 4.33
N ARG A 211 64.00 7.03 3.76
CA ARG A 211 65.30 6.35 3.80
C ARG A 211 66.35 7.12 3.01
N GLU A 212 66.00 7.59 1.82
CA GLU A 212 66.87 8.39 0.96
C GLU A 212 67.19 9.75 1.60
N TYR A 213 66.19 10.47 2.10
CA TYR A 213 66.36 11.74 2.80
C TYR A 213 67.22 11.60 4.07
N ARG A 214 67.02 10.54 4.87
CA ARG A 214 67.90 10.24 6.02
C ARG A 214 69.34 9.97 5.61
N ASN A 215 69.57 9.29 4.50
CA ASN A 215 70.92 9.02 3.97
C ASN A 215 71.58 10.30 3.42
N GLU A 216 70.83 11.13 2.68
CA GLU A 216 71.31 12.40 2.14
C GLU A 216 71.65 13.40 3.25
N LEU A 217 70.74 13.58 4.22
CA LEU A 217 70.97 14.43 5.39
C LEU A 217 72.21 13.97 6.19
N ARG A 218 72.40 12.66 6.33
CA ARG A 218 73.59 12.09 6.96
C ARG A 218 74.87 12.41 6.18
N ALA A 219 74.87 12.15 4.88
CA ALA A 219 76.02 12.43 4.01
C ALA A 219 76.37 13.92 3.98
N TYR A 220 75.37 14.80 4.00
CA TYR A 220 75.54 16.25 4.10
C TYR A 220 76.22 16.67 5.42
N ILE A 221 75.74 16.17 6.56
CA ILE A 221 76.32 16.47 7.88
C ILE A 221 77.73 15.89 8.00
N GLU A 222 77.95 14.64 7.57
CA GLU A 222 79.28 14.02 7.54
C GLU A 222 80.24 14.77 6.59
N GLY A 223 79.74 15.33 5.47
CA GLY A 223 80.49 16.24 4.59
C GLY A 223 80.90 17.54 5.28
N GLN A 224 79.95 18.25 5.88
CA GLN A 224 80.22 19.50 6.62
C GLN A 224 81.23 19.31 7.76
N LEU A 225 81.12 18.21 8.52
CA LEU A 225 82.08 17.88 9.58
C LEU A 225 83.48 17.60 9.02
N ASN A 226 83.59 16.90 7.89
CA ASN A 226 84.87 16.65 7.24
C ASN A 226 85.52 17.94 6.72
N ASP A 227 84.75 18.89 6.16
CA ASP A 227 85.29 20.16 5.67
C ASP A 227 85.69 21.11 6.80
N LEU A 228 84.95 21.12 7.92
CA LEU A 228 85.36 21.80 9.14
C LEU A 228 86.66 21.21 9.71
N ASN A 229 86.79 19.88 9.74
CA ASN A 229 88.01 19.20 10.18
C ASN A 229 89.21 19.51 9.27
N LYS A 230 89.01 19.56 7.94
CA LYS A 230 90.04 20.04 6.99
C LYS A 230 90.45 21.46 7.31
N GLN A 231 89.49 22.39 7.48
CA GLN A 231 89.77 23.79 7.81
C GLN A 231 90.55 23.91 9.13
N ALA A 232 90.19 23.17 10.17
CA ALA A 232 90.93 23.12 11.42
C ALA A 232 92.38 22.63 11.20
N SER A 233 92.58 21.51 10.50
CA SER A 233 93.93 20.99 10.22
C SER A 233 94.79 21.93 9.35
N ASN A 234 94.15 22.75 8.49
CA ASN A 234 94.84 23.75 7.67
C ASN A 234 95.25 25.01 8.46
N ILE A 235 94.74 25.18 9.68
CA ILE A 235 95.11 26.26 10.61
C ILE A 235 96.32 25.85 11.47
N GLU A 236 96.61 24.55 11.60
CA GLU A 236 97.84 24.03 12.22
C GLU A 236 98.98 23.81 11.20
N PRO A 237 99.69 24.88 10.80
CA PRO A 237 101.13 24.75 10.66
C PRO A 237 101.92 25.99 11.14
N GLN A 238 102.40 25.94 12.39
CA GLN A 238 103.78 26.30 12.82
C GLN A 238 103.89 26.43 14.36
N GLY A 239 104.14 25.31 15.03
CA GLY A 239 104.96 25.35 16.25
C GLY A 239 106.41 25.72 15.85
N PRO A 240 107.12 26.57 16.62
CA PRO A 240 108.44 27.05 16.22
C PRO A 240 109.46 25.91 16.16
N VAL A 241 110.11 25.75 15.01
CA VAL A 241 111.16 24.75 14.80
C VAL A 241 112.41 25.17 15.60
N ALA A 242 112.60 24.53 16.76
CA ALA A 242 113.76 24.76 17.60
C ALA A 242 115.05 24.23 16.91
N GLN A 243 115.85 25.15 16.36
CA GLN A 243 117.21 24.85 15.94
C GLN A 243 118.05 24.54 17.18
N GLN A 244 118.64 23.36 17.24
CA GLN A 244 119.62 22.97 18.25
C GLN A 244 121.05 23.33 17.81
N PRO A 245 121.99 23.52 18.75
CA PRO A 245 123.26 24.23 18.53
C PRO A 245 124.35 23.42 17.83
#